data_AF-A0A497PLC1-F1
#
_entry.id   AF-A0A497PLC1-F1
#
_cell.length_a   1.000
_cell.length_b   1.000
_cell.length_c   1.000
_cell.angle_alpha   90.00
_cell.angle_beta   90.00
_cell.angle_gamma   90.00
#
_symmetry.space_group_name_H-M   'P 1'
#
loop_
_entity.id
_entity.type
_entity.pdbx_description
1 polymer ?
#
loop_
_entity_poly.entity_id
_entity_poly.type
_entity_poly.pdbx_seq_one_letter_code
_entity_poly.pdbx_strand_id
1 'polypeptide(L)'
;MKEFKTKEEFLKELEYAIVMRFYGYPNAQNIIDWAKKQNDLITIIRDCPMNWKYYFLQMGWKQFERGFNWDYLEGCDWVNLLIKYSKYAGKCKWDKLDKWDWRELLVVKPRFVKYCNLDELDIWDWKYIVEKLKEKGRLTELKDSISDGQKGHFSLGYERLERAVFESDLYEYDEEV
;
A
#
# COMPACT_ATOMS: atom_id res chain seq x y z
N MET A 1 -9.37 5.32 -12.07
CA MET A 1 -9.85 3.96 -11.75
C MET A 1 -10.89 3.55 -12.78
N LYS A 2 -10.90 2.28 -13.16
CA LYS A 2 -11.73 1.74 -14.22
C LYS A 2 -13.06 1.22 -13.68
N GLU A 3 -14.09 1.34 -14.51
CA GLU A 3 -15.41 0.73 -14.34
C GLU A 3 -15.85 0.12 -15.65
N PHE A 4 -16.75 -0.85 -15.53
CA PHE A 4 -17.37 -1.57 -16.62
C PHE A 4 -18.86 -1.28 -16.60
N LYS A 5 -19.45 -1.11 -17.79
CA LYS A 5 -20.90 -0.91 -17.93
C LYS A 5 -21.61 -2.23 -18.17
N THR A 6 -20.95 -3.16 -18.87
CA THR A 6 -21.53 -4.46 -19.22
C THR A 6 -20.64 -5.63 -18.77
N LYS A 7 -21.24 -6.82 -18.75
CA LYS A 7 -20.52 -8.07 -18.47
C LYS A 7 -19.46 -8.33 -19.55
N GLU A 8 -19.76 -8.04 -20.81
CA GLU A 8 -18.89 -8.28 -21.96
C GLU A 8 -17.64 -7.39 -21.91
N GLU A 9 -17.82 -6.11 -21.56
CA GLU A 9 -16.69 -5.18 -21.33
C GLU A 9 -15.77 -5.69 -20.23
N PHE A 10 -16.36 -6.15 -19.10
CA PHE A 10 -15.59 -6.73 -17.99
C PHE A 10 -14.84 -7.99 -18.41
N LEU A 11 -15.50 -8.93 -19.09
CA LEU A 11 -14.89 -10.19 -19.50
C LEU A 11 -13.73 -9.97 -20.47
N LYS A 12 -13.89 -9.09 -21.45
CA LYS A 12 -12.82 -8.75 -22.40
C LYS A 12 -11.59 -8.19 -21.68
N GLU A 13 -11.79 -7.31 -20.72
CA GLU A 13 -10.70 -6.75 -19.93
C GLU A 13 -10.06 -7.80 -19.00
N LEU A 14 -10.88 -8.66 -18.39
CA LEU A 14 -10.41 -9.75 -17.52
C LEU A 14 -9.52 -10.73 -18.28
N GLU A 15 -9.94 -11.14 -19.47
CA GLU A 15 -9.14 -12.00 -20.35
C GLU A 15 -7.81 -11.32 -20.72
N TYR A 16 -7.85 -10.05 -21.13
CA TYR A 16 -6.64 -9.29 -21.43
C TYR A 16 -5.69 -9.18 -20.22
N ALA A 17 -6.23 -8.82 -19.05
CA ALA A 17 -5.45 -8.67 -17.82
C ALA A 17 -4.78 -9.99 -17.42
N ILE A 18 -5.49 -11.12 -17.54
CA ILE A 18 -4.95 -12.44 -17.22
C ILE A 18 -3.86 -12.85 -18.18
N VAL A 19 -4.05 -12.69 -19.49
CA VAL A 19 -3.03 -12.99 -20.49
C VAL A 19 -1.77 -12.15 -20.27
N MET A 20 -1.93 -10.85 -20.02
CA MET A 20 -0.80 -9.92 -19.94
C MET A 20 -0.06 -9.95 -18.59
N ARG A 21 -0.74 -10.29 -17.49
CA ARG A 21 -0.17 -10.18 -16.13
C ARG A 21 0.00 -11.51 -15.39
N PHE A 22 -0.60 -12.59 -15.90
CA PHE A 22 -0.62 -13.89 -15.23
C PHE A 22 -0.24 -15.06 -16.14
N TYR A 23 0.62 -14.82 -17.13
CA TYR A 23 1.14 -15.91 -17.95
C TYR A 23 1.77 -17.00 -17.03
N GLY A 24 1.12 -18.15 -16.95
CA GLY A 24 1.56 -19.29 -16.13
C GLY A 24 1.04 -19.34 -14.68
N TYR A 25 0.14 -18.45 -14.23
CA TYR A 25 -0.45 -18.57 -12.89
C TYR A 25 -1.54 -19.67 -12.88
N PRO A 26 -1.33 -20.79 -12.17
CA PRO A 26 -2.35 -21.84 -12.10
C PRO A 26 -3.62 -21.23 -11.48
N ASN A 27 -4.78 -21.51 -12.06
CA ASN A 27 -6.11 -21.07 -11.61
C ASN A 27 -6.58 -19.67 -12.05
N ALA A 28 -5.81 -18.88 -12.82
CA ALA A 28 -6.33 -17.62 -13.37
C ALA A 28 -7.48 -17.86 -14.36
N GLN A 29 -7.46 -18.97 -15.10
CA GLN A 29 -8.57 -19.33 -16.00
C GLN A 29 -9.89 -19.57 -15.24
N ASN A 30 -9.82 -20.04 -13.99
CA ASN A 30 -11.01 -20.39 -13.21
C ASN A 30 -11.91 -19.17 -12.96
N ILE A 31 -11.36 -17.96 -12.81
CA ILE A 31 -12.20 -16.77 -12.63
C ILE A 31 -12.88 -16.33 -13.92
N ILE A 32 -12.23 -16.50 -15.08
CA ILE A 32 -12.85 -16.22 -16.38
C ILE A 32 -14.03 -17.17 -16.58
N ASP A 33 -13.80 -18.46 -16.36
CA ASP A 33 -14.84 -19.49 -16.54
C ASP A 33 -15.99 -19.30 -15.54
N TRP A 34 -15.69 -18.95 -14.30
CA TRP A 34 -16.70 -18.58 -13.30
C TRP A 34 -17.49 -17.33 -13.71
N ALA A 35 -16.81 -16.28 -14.18
CA ALA A 35 -17.45 -15.01 -14.56
C ALA A 35 -18.35 -15.17 -15.80
N LYS A 36 -17.94 -16.01 -16.77
CA LYS A 36 -18.73 -16.34 -17.96
C LYS A 36 -20.08 -16.98 -17.60
N LYS A 37 -20.13 -17.79 -16.53
CA LYS A 37 -21.34 -18.45 -16.03
C LYS A 37 -22.32 -17.52 -15.30
N GLN A 38 -21.89 -16.34 -14.86
CA GLN A 38 -22.78 -15.40 -14.17
C GLN A 38 -23.73 -14.71 -15.16
N ASN A 39 -24.92 -14.32 -14.71
CA ASN A 39 -25.92 -13.74 -15.62
C ASN A 39 -25.54 -12.33 -16.08
N ASP A 40 -25.04 -11.49 -15.17
CA ASP A 40 -24.75 -10.08 -15.42
C ASP A 40 -23.56 -9.57 -14.60
N LEU A 41 -23.15 -8.33 -14.89
CA LEU A 41 -22.04 -7.66 -14.21
C LEU A 41 -22.33 -7.43 -12.71
N ILE A 42 -23.59 -7.20 -12.34
CA ILE A 42 -23.98 -6.96 -10.93
C ILE A 42 -23.72 -8.20 -10.10
N THR A 43 -24.10 -9.37 -10.61
CA THR A 43 -23.88 -10.69 -10.01
C THR A 43 -22.39 -10.96 -9.89
N ILE A 44 -21.60 -10.68 -10.94
CA ILE A 44 -20.13 -10.79 -10.90
C ILE A 44 -19.57 -9.95 -9.76
N ILE A 45 -19.91 -8.67 -9.67
CA ILE A 45 -19.37 -7.77 -8.64
C ILE A 45 -19.76 -8.24 -7.23
N ARG A 46 -21.04 -8.63 -7.05
CA ARG A 46 -21.57 -9.05 -5.75
C ARG A 46 -20.87 -10.32 -5.26
N ASP A 47 -20.86 -11.35 -6.11
CA ASP A 47 -20.51 -12.73 -5.74
C ASP A 47 -19.05 -13.09 -6.05
N CYS A 48 -18.25 -12.11 -6.51
CA CYS A 48 -16.83 -12.32 -6.79
C CYS A 48 -16.09 -12.84 -5.54
N PRO A 49 -15.28 -13.91 -5.68
CA PRO A 49 -14.43 -14.40 -4.59
C PRO A 49 -13.48 -13.31 -4.06
N MET A 50 -13.23 -13.31 -2.75
CA MET A 50 -12.54 -12.20 -2.07
C MET A 50 -11.12 -11.96 -2.59
N ASN A 51 -10.36 -13.04 -2.84
CA ASN A 51 -9.03 -12.96 -3.44
C ASN A 51 -9.05 -12.27 -4.81
N TRP A 52 -10.07 -12.55 -5.63
CA TRP A 52 -10.24 -11.90 -6.92
C TRP A 52 -10.72 -10.46 -6.79
N LYS A 53 -11.60 -10.15 -5.83
CA LYS A 53 -11.95 -8.76 -5.52
C LYS A 53 -10.70 -7.97 -5.15
N TYR A 54 -9.82 -8.50 -4.29
CA TYR A 54 -8.57 -7.84 -3.92
C TYR A 54 -7.70 -7.58 -5.15
N TYR A 55 -7.53 -8.58 -6.01
CA TYR A 55 -6.79 -8.41 -7.25
C TYR A 55 -7.40 -7.31 -8.14
N PHE A 56 -8.72 -7.30 -8.33
CA PHE A 56 -9.40 -6.27 -9.11
C PHE A 56 -9.24 -4.87 -8.50
N LEU A 57 -9.21 -4.76 -7.17
CA LEU A 57 -8.87 -3.51 -6.49
C LEU A 57 -7.43 -3.07 -6.78
N GLN A 58 -6.46 -3.99 -6.78
CA GLN A 58 -5.07 -3.71 -7.16
C GLN A 58 -4.92 -3.30 -8.64
N MET A 59 -5.86 -3.72 -9.50
CA MET A 59 -5.96 -3.30 -10.90
C MET A 59 -6.68 -1.94 -11.06
N GLY A 60 -7.23 -1.40 -9.97
CA GLY A 60 -7.93 -0.12 -9.96
C GLY A 60 -9.37 -0.22 -10.48
N TRP A 61 -9.99 -1.40 -10.41
CA TRP A 61 -11.38 -1.62 -10.81
C TRP A 61 -12.32 -1.32 -9.63
N LYS A 62 -12.82 -0.08 -9.57
CA LYS A 62 -13.47 0.44 -8.35
C LYS A 62 -14.79 -0.22 -7.96
N GLN A 63 -15.50 -0.81 -8.92
CA GLN A 63 -16.79 -1.47 -8.64
C GLN A 63 -16.66 -2.63 -7.66
N PHE A 64 -15.49 -3.28 -7.58
CA PHE A 64 -15.22 -4.38 -6.65
C PHE A 64 -14.94 -3.92 -5.21
N GLU A 65 -14.92 -2.61 -4.94
CA GLU A 65 -14.92 -2.08 -3.57
C GLU A 65 -16.22 -2.40 -2.84
N ARG A 66 -17.32 -2.55 -3.60
CA ARG A 66 -18.64 -2.80 -3.03
C ARG A 66 -18.70 -4.20 -2.41
N GLY A 67 -18.97 -4.23 -1.10
CA GLY A 67 -19.01 -5.48 -0.34
C GLY A 67 -17.65 -6.17 -0.24
N PHE A 68 -16.56 -5.42 -0.37
CA PHE A 68 -15.22 -5.91 -0.04
C PHE A 68 -15.07 -5.96 1.48
N ASN A 69 -14.64 -7.10 2.01
CA ASN A 69 -14.33 -7.21 3.43
C ASN A 69 -12.90 -6.71 3.67
N TRP A 70 -12.75 -5.51 4.24
CA TRP A 70 -11.42 -4.93 4.50
C TRP A 70 -10.63 -5.69 5.58
N ASP A 71 -11.30 -6.46 6.44
CA ASP A 71 -10.63 -7.29 7.45
C ASP A 71 -9.93 -8.51 6.83
N TYR A 72 -10.23 -8.82 5.55
CA TYR A 72 -9.54 -9.86 4.76
C TYR A 72 -8.07 -9.51 4.48
N LEU A 73 -7.71 -8.22 4.45
CA LEU A 73 -6.35 -7.79 4.11
C LEU A 73 -5.44 -7.84 5.33
N GLU A 74 -4.23 -8.37 5.12
CA GLU A 74 -3.14 -8.32 6.09
C GLU A 74 -2.18 -7.14 5.79
N GLY A 75 -1.19 -6.93 6.65
CA GLY A 75 -0.28 -5.78 6.57
C GLY A 75 0.34 -5.58 5.18
N CYS A 76 0.95 -6.62 4.61
CA CYS A 76 1.55 -6.54 3.27
C CYS A 76 0.52 -6.29 2.16
N ASP A 77 -0.72 -6.77 2.30
CA ASP A 77 -1.79 -6.50 1.35
C ASP A 77 -2.19 -5.02 1.36
N TRP A 78 -2.24 -4.42 2.56
CA TRP A 78 -2.50 -3.00 2.76
C TRP A 78 -1.38 -2.15 2.17
N VAL A 79 -0.11 -2.47 2.43
CA VAL A 79 1.05 -1.75 1.86
C VAL A 79 0.96 -1.72 0.34
N ASN A 80 0.78 -2.89 -0.28
CA ASN A 80 0.63 -3.02 -1.73
C ASN A 80 -0.53 -2.17 -2.29
N LEU A 81 -1.66 -2.16 -1.60
CA LEU A 81 -2.84 -1.40 -2.02
C LEU A 81 -2.64 0.12 -1.86
N LEU A 82 -2.03 0.56 -0.75
CA LEU A 82 -1.83 1.97 -0.41
C LEU A 82 -0.73 2.65 -1.24
N ILE A 83 0.32 1.91 -1.60
CA ILE A 83 1.34 2.35 -2.55
C ILE A 83 0.70 2.71 -3.89
N LYS A 84 -0.17 1.82 -4.40
CA LYS A 84 -0.87 2.04 -5.67
C LYS A 84 -1.97 3.09 -5.56
N TYR A 85 -2.75 3.07 -4.48
CA TYR A 85 -3.99 3.84 -4.34
C TYR A 85 -4.16 4.42 -2.93
N SER A 86 -3.56 5.58 -2.70
CA SER A 86 -3.56 6.24 -1.38
C SER A 86 -4.95 6.62 -0.85
N LYS A 87 -5.98 6.65 -1.70
CA LYS A 87 -7.38 6.88 -1.30
C LYS A 87 -7.95 5.84 -0.32
N TYR A 88 -7.34 4.66 -0.23
CA TYR A 88 -7.77 3.61 0.70
C TYR A 88 -7.26 3.81 2.12
N ALA A 89 -6.45 4.85 2.38
CA ALA A 89 -5.93 5.18 3.71
C ALA A 89 -7.03 5.29 4.78
N GLY A 90 -8.21 5.82 4.45
CA GLY A 90 -9.34 5.92 5.38
C GLY A 90 -10.04 4.58 5.70
N LYS A 91 -9.69 3.50 4.98
CA LYS A 91 -10.21 2.13 5.21
C LYS A 91 -9.16 1.21 5.81
N CYS A 92 -7.90 1.65 5.83
CA CYS A 92 -6.76 0.86 6.29
C CYS A 92 -6.89 0.50 7.76
N LYS A 93 -6.60 -0.76 8.07
CA LYS A 93 -6.41 -1.25 9.44
C LYS A 93 -4.94 -1.06 9.78
N TRP A 94 -4.58 0.17 10.18
CA TRP A 94 -3.19 0.56 10.46
C TRP A 94 -2.53 -0.32 11.53
N ASP A 95 -3.33 -0.88 12.43
CA ASP A 95 -2.95 -1.83 13.48
C ASP A 95 -2.50 -3.21 12.96
N LYS A 96 -2.78 -3.53 11.68
CA LYS A 96 -2.29 -4.75 11.03
C LYS A 96 -0.91 -4.61 10.40
N LEU A 97 -0.37 -3.39 10.29
CA LEU A 97 0.95 -3.18 9.69
C LEU A 97 2.01 -3.45 10.74
N ASP A 98 2.94 -4.35 10.43
CA ASP A 98 4.12 -4.54 11.26
C ASP A 98 5.22 -3.51 10.91
N LYS A 99 6.36 -3.60 11.60
CA LYS A 99 7.50 -2.69 11.34
C LYS A 99 8.04 -2.77 9.90
N TRP A 100 7.99 -3.94 9.26
CA TRP A 100 8.45 -4.12 7.89
C TRP A 100 7.47 -3.48 6.90
N ASP A 101 6.18 -3.65 7.15
CA ASP A 101 5.11 -3.00 6.38
C ASP A 101 5.23 -1.48 6.45
N TRP A 102 5.44 -0.92 7.65
CA TRP A 102 5.68 0.50 7.84
C TRP A 102 6.93 0.98 7.12
N ARG A 103 8.04 0.25 7.23
CA ARG A 103 9.30 0.59 6.56
C ARG A 103 9.12 0.69 5.05
N GLU A 104 8.49 -0.30 4.43
CA GLU A 104 8.21 -0.29 2.99
C GLU A 104 7.26 0.87 2.62
N LEU A 105 6.18 1.03 3.38
CA LEU A 105 5.18 2.04 3.10
C LEU A 105 5.74 3.46 3.20
N LEU A 106 6.55 3.77 4.23
CA LEU A 106 7.07 5.11 4.47
C LEU A 106 8.14 5.53 3.45
N VAL A 107 8.96 4.59 2.95
CA VAL A 107 9.90 4.86 1.86
C VAL A 107 9.18 5.28 0.57
N VAL A 108 8.00 4.72 0.31
CA VAL A 108 7.24 4.99 -0.92
C VAL A 108 6.22 6.12 -0.72
N LYS A 109 5.59 6.22 0.45
CA LYS A 109 4.51 7.16 0.81
C LYS A 109 4.78 7.78 2.20
N PRO A 110 5.75 8.71 2.32
CA PRO A 110 6.15 9.30 3.61
C PRO A 110 4.99 9.95 4.38
N ARG A 111 4.00 10.50 3.64
CA ARG A 111 2.83 11.16 4.23
C ARG A 111 1.94 10.26 5.09
N PHE A 112 2.13 8.95 5.06
CA PHE A 112 1.42 8.02 5.94
C PHE A 112 2.03 7.89 7.33
N VAL A 113 3.17 8.53 7.60
CA VAL A 113 3.78 8.59 8.94
C VAL A 113 2.82 9.11 10.01
N LYS A 114 1.85 9.97 9.65
CA LYS A 114 0.81 10.45 10.56
C LYS A 114 -0.09 9.37 11.16
N TYR A 115 -0.13 8.18 10.55
CA TYR A 115 -0.87 7.02 11.05
C TYR A 115 0.04 6.01 11.75
N CYS A 116 1.36 6.19 11.65
CA CYS A 116 2.37 5.30 12.21
C CYS A 116 2.58 5.60 13.69
N ASN A 117 2.58 4.55 14.50
CA ASN A 117 3.13 4.63 15.84
C ASN A 117 4.67 4.63 15.72
N LEU A 118 5.30 5.79 15.92
CA LEU A 118 6.74 5.96 15.69
C LEU A 118 7.59 5.04 16.58
N ASP A 119 7.07 4.61 17.74
CA ASP A 119 7.76 3.75 18.69
C ASP A 119 7.91 2.30 18.21
N GLU A 120 7.09 1.87 17.23
CA GLU A 120 7.19 0.54 16.59
C GLU A 120 8.45 0.39 15.74
N LEU A 121 9.03 1.51 15.29
CA LEU A 121 10.23 1.56 14.49
C LEU A 121 11.46 1.78 15.37
N ASP A 122 12.46 0.90 15.20
CA ASP A 122 13.74 1.04 15.89
C ASP A 122 14.67 2.02 15.15
N ILE A 123 15.86 2.25 15.72
CA ILE A 123 16.82 3.19 15.12
C ILE A 123 17.29 2.74 13.73
N TRP A 124 17.36 1.44 13.46
CA TRP A 124 17.80 0.90 12.17
C TRP A 124 16.72 1.05 11.11
N ASP A 125 15.45 0.86 11.49
CA ASP A 125 14.31 1.15 10.63
C ASP A 125 14.31 2.63 10.20
N TRP A 126 14.51 3.55 11.16
CA TRP A 126 14.58 4.98 10.87
C TRP A 126 15.77 5.36 10.00
N LYS A 127 16.97 4.81 10.27
CA LYS A 127 18.15 5.03 9.42
C LYS A 127 17.88 4.64 7.97
N TYR A 128 17.33 3.45 7.77
CA TYR A 128 16.97 2.97 6.43
C TYR A 128 15.95 3.89 5.75
N ILE A 129 14.89 4.29 6.45
CA ILE A 129 13.85 5.17 5.89
C ILE A 129 14.45 6.53 5.51
N VAL A 130 15.22 7.15 6.41
CA VAL A 130 15.84 8.46 6.19
C VAL A 130 16.78 8.42 5.00
N GLU A 131 17.68 7.44 4.93
CA GLU A 131 18.60 7.24 3.81
C GLU A 131 17.84 7.17 2.48
N LYS A 132 16.84 6.28 2.38
CA LYS A 132 16.05 6.13 1.14
C LYS A 132 15.19 7.34 0.79
N LEU A 133 14.76 8.13 1.77
CA LEU A 133 14.04 9.37 1.50
C LEU A 133 14.96 10.52 1.09
N LYS A 134 16.19 10.58 1.62
CA LYS A 134 17.21 11.52 1.16
C LYS A 134 17.60 11.25 -0.29
N GLU A 135 17.91 10.01 -0.64
CA GLU A 135 18.20 9.58 -2.03
C GLU A 135 17.11 10.04 -3.02
N LYS A 136 15.85 10.08 -2.56
CA LYS A 136 14.69 10.47 -3.37
C LYS A 136 14.34 11.96 -3.26
N GLY A 137 14.99 12.73 -2.38
CA GLY A 137 14.65 14.13 -2.11
C GLY A 137 13.30 14.34 -1.42
N ARG A 138 12.84 13.38 -0.60
CA ARG A 138 11.48 13.33 -0.02
C ARG A 138 11.46 13.32 1.51
N LEU A 139 12.59 13.57 2.17
CA LEU A 139 12.67 13.60 3.64
C LEU A 139 11.76 14.69 4.24
N THR A 140 11.62 15.84 3.57
CA THR A 140 10.72 16.92 4.01
C THR A 140 9.26 16.48 4.03
N GLU A 141 8.80 15.68 3.06
CA GLU A 141 7.44 15.13 3.05
C GLU A 141 7.14 14.29 4.30
N LEU A 142 8.13 13.54 4.80
CA LEU A 142 8.01 12.78 6.04
C LEU A 142 7.85 13.74 7.21
N LYS A 143 8.80 14.65 7.40
CA LYS A 143 8.85 15.59 8.52
C LYS A 143 7.59 16.46 8.62
N ASP A 144 7.12 16.98 7.48
CA ASP A 144 5.92 17.82 7.40
C ASP A 144 4.63 17.05 7.72
N SER A 145 4.65 15.73 7.57
CA SER A 145 3.50 14.88 7.81
C SER A 145 3.43 14.34 9.24
N ILE A 146 4.48 14.51 10.05
CA ILE A 146 4.46 14.11 11.46
C ILE A 146 3.62 15.14 12.23
N SER A 147 2.57 14.65 12.89
CA SER A 147 1.68 15.49 13.70
C SER A 147 2.38 15.99 14.97
N ASP A 148 1.95 17.13 15.50
CA ASP A 148 2.56 17.67 16.72
C ASP A 148 2.40 16.74 17.93
N GLY A 149 1.33 15.93 17.96
CA GLY A 149 1.15 14.88 18.97
C GLY A 149 2.22 13.79 18.90
N GLN A 150 2.73 13.47 17.71
CA GLN A 150 3.80 12.49 17.52
C GLN A 150 5.19 13.06 17.85
N LYS A 151 5.37 14.39 17.80
CA LYS A 151 6.62 15.09 18.16
C LYS A 151 6.79 15.29 19.67
N GLY A 152 5.80 14.89 20.47
CA GLY A 152 5.80 15.12 21.91
C GLY A 152 7.04 14.56 22.61
N HIS A 153 7.42 15.21 23.71
CA HIS A 153 8.67 15.00 24.47
C HIS A 153 8.89 13.59 25.07
N PHE A 154 7.96 12.66 24.85
CA PHE A 154 8.01 11.26 25.32
C PHE A 154 7.98 10.24 24.17
N SER A 155 7.98 10.69 22.91
CA SER A 155 7.98 9.83 21.73
C SER A 155 9.40 9.37 21.42
N LEU A 156 9.78 8.20 21.93
CA LEU A 156 11.10 7.61 21.70
C LEU A 156 11.35 7.36 20.19
N GLY A 157 10.29 7.04 19.45
CA GLY A 157 10.30 6.93 18.00
C GLY A 157 10.66 8.24 17.29
N TYR A 158 10.13 9.38 17.74
CA TYR A 158 10.50 10.67 17.17
C TYR A 158 11.95 11.04 17.45
N GLU A 159 12.45 10.78 18.67
CA GLU A 159 13.86 10.98 19.00
C GLU A 159 14.79 10.10 18.14
N ARG A 160 14.41 8.84 17.89
CA ARG A 160 15.15 7.95 16.98
C ARG A 160 15.17 8.47 15.55
N LEU A 161 14.04 9.00 15.06
CA LEU A 161 13.97 9.63 13.75
C LEU A 161 14.91 10.83 13.65
N GLU A 162 14.84 11.78 14.59
CA GLU A 162 15.70 12.97 14.56
C GLU A 162 17.19 12.59 14.66
N ARG A 163 17.51 11.59 15.49
CA ARG A 163 18.86 11.02 15.55
C ARG A 163 19.29 10.39 14.23
N ALA A 164 18.41 9.63 13.56
CA ALA A 164 18.72 9.05 12.26
C ALA A 164 18.97 10.12 11.19
N VAL A 165 18.20 11.21 11.21
CA VAL A 165 18.44 12.36 10.31
C VAL A 165 19.80 12.98 10.60
N PHE A 166 20.09 13.32 11.85
CA PHE A 166 21.37 13.92 12.24
C PHE A 166 22.56 13.04 11.86
N GLU A 167 22.53 11.74 12.18
CA GLU A 167 23.62 10.82 11.85
C GLU A 167 23.79 10.69 10.32
N SER A 168 22.71 10.72 9.54
CA SER A 168 22.81 10.67 8.08
C SER A 168 23.42 11.93 7.46
N ASP A 169 23.35 13.08 8.12
CA ASP A 169 23.98 14.33 7.65
C ASP A 169 25.50 14.32 7.90
N LEU A 170 25.96 13.62 8.96
CA LEU A 170 27.39 13.55 9.29
C LEU A 170 28.20 12.74 8.26
N TYR A 171 27.64 11.65 7.75
CA TYR A 171 28.34 10.80 6.77
C TYR A 171 28.44 11.42 5.37
N GLU A 172 27.66 12.45 5.05
CA GLU A 172 27.80 13.19 3.78
C GLU A 172 29.04 14.12 3.78
N TYR A 173 29.57 14.47 4.95
CA TYR A 173 30.74 15.36 5.07
C TYR A 173 32.10 14.67 5.00
N ASP A 174 32.17 13.35 5.23
CA ASP A 174 33.44 12.61 5.29
C ASP A 174 33.89 12.06 3.92
N GLU A 175 33.06 12.11 2.86
CA GLU A 175 33.42 11.63 1.51
C GLU A 175 34.03 12.72 0.59
N GLU A 176 34.15 13.96 1.05
CA GLU A 176 34.74 15.09 0.28
C GLU A 176 36.21 15.42 0.62
N VAL A 177 36.95 14.52 1.29
CA VAL A 177 38.38 14.75 1.67
C VAL A 177 39.36 13.88 0.90
#